data_AF-A0A7Y4VNX6-F1
#
_entry.id   AF-A0A7Y4VNX6-F1
#
_cell.length_a   1.000
_cell.length_b   1.000
_cell.length_c   1.000
_cell.angle_alpha   90.00
_cell.angle_beta   90.00
_cell.angle_gamma   90.00
#
_symmetry.space_group_name_H-M   'P 1'
#
loop_
_entity.id
_entity.type
_entity.pdbx_description
1 polymer ?
#
loop_
_entity_poly.entity_id
_entity_poly.type
_entity_poly.pdbx_seq_one_letter_code
_entity_poly.pdbx_strand_id
1 'polypeptide(L)'
;MKVTFTLLLLTLSLASAAQDSDPRIQTLINQLDSVKIKADTAKKQIISNRAFNIFFAKKINSYLSGTNDLSLYKNYAIVDAGDSRLSFGYNFTNKVDKSDGFVRAIYTIGAEVNTKSKLSTIFGDGDFSEDLGITAKFTLLGKGFVKFYEGKQTQKEFVAKRQKPIVIEKRNILLCWLEAKIKADEKRFKDSIHAYVSDTELLQEARNEYYGKTIAKYKDIYASRESEFLELKKTYNLLFDHWLSVNAYIPITPTTYNVFPTLNSKKSAMKSWPYRIGLQWSFIFESRFGKLFGNASVNFAGFNSVKADTLKKLDYDSFKKLGGTDSLQFLMLVNNDAGYYGVYNNFNTIKYRLQLIYFTPWTDIVGLSIVYEDVESDIYRPKSYEIGLPVKIAGKEKPINIQPFVRVFDFKNEVKPNKSLEEKMTIGVTIGLPFSSILY
;
A
#
# COMPACT_ATOMS: atom_id res chain seq x y z
N MET A 1 36.95 -34.43 62.66
CA MET A 1 37.39 -34.38 61.25
C MET A 1 36.25 -33.80 60.42
N LYS A 2 36.34 -32.52 60.04
CA LYS A 2 35.32 -31.81 59.24
C LYS A 2 35.95 -31.51 57.89
N VAL A 3 35.37 -32.03 56.81
CA VAL A 3 35.75 -31.69 55.44
C VAL A 3 34.62 -30.86 54.85
N THR A 4 34.91 -29.59 54.64
CA THR A 4 34.00 -28.56 54.12
C THR A 4 34.04 -28.61 52.60
N PHE A 5 32.87 -28.75 51.98
CA PHE A 5 32.67 -28.75 50.53
C PHE A 5 32.61 -27.29 50.06
N THR A 6 33.72 -26.76 49.53
CA THR A 6 33.75 -25.43 48.92
C THR A 6 33.47 -25.55 47.43
N LEU A 7 32.26 -25.10 47.08
CA LEU A 7 31.72 -24.92 45.75
C LEU A 7 32.64 -24.00 44.93
N LEU A 8 33.44 -24.59 44.02
CA LEU A 8 34.24 -23.86 43.04
C LEU A 8 33.30 -23.36 41.93
N LEU A 9 32.58 -22.28 42.23
CA LEU A 9 31.88 -21.45 41.25
C LEU A 9 32.96 -20.77 40.41
N LEU A 10 33.27 -21.39 39.27
CA LEU A 10 34.15 -20.84 38.25
C LEU A 10 33.52 -19.53 37.73
N THR A 11 33.85 -18.43 38.39
CA THR A 11 33.76 -17.09 37.85
C THR A 11 34.76 -17.00 36.71
N LEU A 12 34.34 -17.43 35.51
CA LEU A 12 34.87 -16.92 34.27
C LEU A 12 34.49 -15.44 34.22
N SER A 13 35.32 -14.63 34.87
CA SER A 13 35.46 -13.22 34.66
C SER A 13 35.79 -13.01 33.18
N LEU A 14 34.74 -12.83 32.38
CA LEU A 14 34.80 -12.02 31.18
C LEU A 14 35.20 -10.60 31.62
N ALA A 15 36.49 -10.41 31.91
CA ALA A 15 37.12 -9.12 31.82
C ALA A 15 37.09 -8.75 30.33
N SER A 16 35.93 -8.28 29.85
CA SER A 16 35.91 -7.49 28.63
C SER A 16 36.76 -6.26 28.94
N ALA A 17 37.99 -6.24 28.44
CA ALA A 17 38.66 -4.96 28.23
C ALA A 17 37.63 -4.07 27.55
N ALA A 18 37.29 -2.95 28.21
CA ALA A 18 36.43 -1.94 27.65
C ALA A 18 37.16 -1.36 26.44
N GLN A 19 37.01 -2.05 25.31
CA GLN A 19 37.50 -1.60 24.03
C GLN A 19 36.64 -0.37 23.74
N ASP A 20 37.24 0.82 23.75
CA ASP A 20 36.52 2.07 23.51
C ASP A 20 35.67 1.90 22.25
N SER A 21 34.35 1.95 22.45
CA SER A 21 33.39 1.87 21.35
C SER A 21 33.64 3.03 20.41
N ASP A 22 33.52 2.80 19.10
CA ASP A 22 33.68 3.89 18.13
C ASP A 22 32.71 5.05 18.50
N PRO A 23 33.16 6.31 18.50
CA PRO A 23 32.31 7.46 18.87
C PRO A 23 30.98 7.53 18.10
N ARG A 24 30.90 6.94 16.91
CA ARG A 24 29.66 6.82 16.12
C ARG A 24 28.63 5.90 16.77
N ILE A 25 29.07 4.83 17.43
CA ILE A 25 28.20 3.92 18.19
C ILE A 25 27.67 4.60 19.45
N GLN A 26 28.54 5.31 20.17
CA GLN A 26 28.09 6.10 21.32
C GLN A 26 27.10 7.19 20.89
N THR A 27 27.35 7.82 19.74
CA THR A 27 26.42 8.79 19.14
C THR A 27 25.07 8.14 18.82
N LEU A 28 25.03 6.92 18.27
CA LEU A 28 23.81 6.18 18.00
C LEU A 28 23.03 5.88 19.29
N ILE A 29 23.71 5.38 20.33
CA ILE A 29 23.09 5.09 21.64
C ILE A 29 22.49 6.38 22.22
N ASN A 30 23.25 7.48 22.21
CA ASN A 30 22.79 8.78 22.67
C ASN A 30 21.59 9.30 21.84
N GLN A 31 21.58 9.06 20.53
CA GLN A 31 20.44 9.39 19.68
C GLN A 31 19.19 8.59 20.07
N LEU A 32 19.31 7.28 20.30
CA LEU A 32 18.19 6.44 20.74
C LEU A 32 17.66 6.87 22.12
N ASP A 33 18.54 7.18 23.07
CA ASP A 33 18.14 7.69 24.38
C ASP A 33 17.49 9.07 24.28
N SER A 34 17.94 9.94 23.37
CA SER A 34 17.28 11.24 23.13
C SER A 34 15.85 11.09 22.59
N VAL A 35 15.60 10.07 21.74
CA VAL A 35 14.25 9.75 21.24
C VAL A 35 13.37 9.26 22.39
N LYS A 36 13.90 8.38 23.23
CA LYS A 36 13.23 7.94 24.46
C LYS A 36 12.88 9.13 25.35
N ILE A 37 13.84 9.99 25.71
CA ILE A 37 13.63 11.13 26.61
C ILE A 37 12.53 12.05 26.07
N LYS A 38 12.54 12.35 24.76
CA LYS A 38 11.48 13.14 24.13
C LYS A 38 10.11 12.50 24.29
N ALA A 39 10.00 11.19 24.04
CA ALA A 39 8.74 10.47 24.16
C ALA A 39 8.27 10.31 25.62
N ASP A 40 9.20 10.12 26.57
CA ASP A 40 8.92 9.97 28.00
C ASP A 40 8.49 11.29 28.65
N THR A 41 9.09 12.41 28.25
CA THR A 41 8.78 13.74 28.80
C THR A 41 7.51 14.36 28.21
N ALA A 42 7.12 13.95 27.00
CA ALA A 42 5.90 14.43 26.36
C ALA A 42 4.64 13.98 27.13
N LYS A 43 3.82 14.96 27.56
CA LYS A 43 2.61 14.70 28.38
C LYS A 43 1.54 13.84 27.71
N LYS A 44 1.54 13.74 26.38
CA LYS A 44 0.49 13.05 25.59
C LYS A 44 1.00 11.96 24.66
N GLN A 45 2.31 11.74 24.56
CA GLN A 45 2.87 10.70 23.69
C GLN A 45 3.14 9.44 24.51
N ILE A 46 2.67 8.31 23.99
CA ILE A 46 2.93 6.98 24.57
C ILE A 46 4.08 6.30 23.84
N ILE A 47 4.23 6.52 22.54
CA ILE A 47 5.32 6.01 21.70
C ILE A 47 6.00 7.16 20.93
N SER A 48 7.22 6.94 20.43
CA SER A 48 7.89 7.91 19.54
C SER A 48 7.09 8.13 18.25
N ASN A 49 7.30 9.25 17.56
CA ASN A 49 6.61 9.52 16.31
C ASN A 49 6.96 8.48 15.24
N ARG A 50 8.22 8.04 15.16
CA ARG A 50 8.64 7.00 14.22
C ARG A 50 7.94 5.67 14.50
N ALA A 51 7.89 5.26 15.77
CA ALA A 51 7.12 4.07 16.16
C ALA A 51 5.64 4.21 15.81
N PHE A 52 5.08 5.42 15.94
CA PHE A 52 3.69 5.70 15.58
C PHE A 52 3.44 5.64 14.08
N ASN A 53 4.37 6.14 13.26
CA ASN A 53 4.33 5.99 11.80
C ASN A 53 4.35 4.49 11.41
N ILE A 54 5.22 3.68 12.03
CA ILE A 54 5.30 2.23 11.79
C ILE A 54 4.00 1.54 12.23
N PHE A 55 3.47 1.89 13.40
CA PHE A 55 2.20 1.37 13.90
C PHE A 55 1.07 1.65 12.90
N PHE A 56 0.94 2.89 12.43
CA PHE A 56 -0.05 3.23 11.42
C PHE A 56 0.19 2.56 10.07
N ALA A 57 1.45 2.41 9.65
CA ALA A 57 1.80 1.65 8.45
C ALA A 57 1.24 0.24 8.51
N LYS A 58 1.50 -0.48 9.60
CA LYS A 58 0.98 -1.84 9.78
C LYS A 58 -0.56 -1.87 9.72
N LYS A 59 -1.22 -0.87 10.30
CA LYS A 59 -2.69 -0.77 10.27
C LYS A 59 -3.23 -0.51 8.87
N ILE A 60 -2.74 0.51 8.17
CA ILE A 60 -3.19 0.90 6.82
C ILE A 60 -2.91 -0.22 5.81
N ASN A 61 -1.71 -0.80 5.85
CA ASN A 61 -1.30 -1.86 4.93
C ASN A 61 -2.15 -3.13 5.06
N SER A 62 -2.87 -3.28 6.17
CA SER A 62 -3.79 -4.39 6.38
C SER A 62 -5.10 -4.25 5.57
N TYR A 63 -5.26 -3.18 4.78
CA TYR A 63 -6.46 -2.87 3.99
C TYR A 63 -6.18 -2.61 2.50
N LEU A 64 -5.01 -3.03 1.98
CA LEU A 64 -4.66 -2.86 0.56
C LEU A 64 -5.57 -3.72 -0.32
N SER A 65 -6.57 -3.10 -0.93
CA SER A 65 -7.65 -3.75 -1.68
C SER A 65 -7.86 -3.21 -3.10
N GLY A 66 -7.20 -2.12 -3.49
CA GLY A 66 -7.33 -1.53 -4.82
C GLY A 66 -6.21 -0.55 -5.19
N THR A 67 -6.09 -0.23 -6.48
CA THR A 67 -4.98 0.54 -7.08
C THR A 67 -4.81 1.95 -6.51
N ASN A 68 -5.89 2.53 -5.97
CA ASN A 68 -5.89 3.86 -5.36
C ASN A 68 -5.68 3.84 -3.84
N ASP A 69 -5.55 2.67 -3.21
CA ASP A 69 -5.32 2.58 -1.77
C ASP A 69 -3.93 3.13 -1.39
N LEU A 70 -3.81 3.57 -0.14
CA LEU A 70 -2.52 4.02 0.38
C LEU A 70 -1.68 2.79 0.74
N SER A 71 -0.56 2.61 0.03
CA SER A 71 0.51 1.73 0.47
C SER A 71 1.54 2.55 1.24
N LEU A 72 1.95 2.06 2.40
CA LEU A 72 3.07 2.65 3.16
C LEU A 72 4.38 1.88 2.95
N TYR A 73 4.44 1.01 1.95
CA TYR A 73 5.67 0.36 1.50
C TYR A 73 6.37 1.22 0.45
N LYS A 74 7.71 1.24 0.45
CA LYS A 74 8.46 1.97 -0.59
C LYS A 74 8.11 1.51 -2.00
N ASN A 75 7.86 0.22 -2.19
CA ASN A 75 7.45 -0.36 -3.46
C ASN A 75 6.30 -1.34 -3.26
N TYR A 76 5.35 -1.31 -4.16
CA TYR A 76 4.19 -2.21 -4.14
C TYR A 76 3.67 -2.48 -5.55
N ALA A 77 2.96 -3.60 -5.70
CA ALA A 77 2.22 -3.96 -6.90
C ALA A 77 0.78 -4.32 -6.53
N ILE A 78 -0.15 -3.97 -7.39
CA ILE A 78 -1.57 -4.29 -7.23
C ILE A 78 -2.08 -4.87 -8.54
N VAL A 79 -2.71 -6.04 -8.45
CA VAL A 79 -3.47 -6.64 -9.55
C VAL A 79 -4.95 -6.52 -9.18
N ASP A 80 -5.69 -5.74 -9.94
CA ASP A 80 -7.14 -5.58 -9.79
C ASP A 80 -7.83 -6.21 -11.01
N ALA A 81 -8.42 -7.40 -10.83
CA ALA A 81 -9.11 -8.08 -11.92
C ALA A 81 -10.41 -7.36 -12.32
N GLY A 82 -11.06 -6.63 -11.40
CA GLY A 82 -12.33 -5.94 -11.65
C GLY A 82 -12.17 -4.78 -12.62
N ASP A 83 -11.08 -4.04 -12.49
CA ASP A 83 -10.72 -2.97 -13.41
C ASP A 83 -9.73 -3.44 -14.49
N SER A 84 -9.28 -4.69 -14.42
CA SER A 84 -8.25 -5.29 -15.29
C SER A 84 -6.99 -4.44 -15.36
N ARG A 85 -6.47 -4.07 -14.19
CA ARG A 85 -5.29 -3.22 -14.06
C ARG A 85 -4.20 -3.91 -13.26
N LEU A 86 -2.97 -3.72 -13.72
CA LEU A 86 -1.76 -3.97 -12.95
C LEU A 86 -1.08 -2.63 -12.71
N SER A 87 -0.84 -2.31 -11.44
CA SER A 87 -0.21 -1.07 -11.02
C SER A 87 1.05 -1.35 -10.22
N PHE A 88 2.10 -0.60 -10.49
CA PHE A 88 3.33 -0.55 -9.70
C PHE A 88 3.50 0.85 -9.14
N GLY A 89 3.88 0.96 -7.87
CA GLY A 89 4.08 2.26 -7.23
C GLY A 89 5.33 2.30 -6.38
N TYR A 90 6.00 3.45 -6.42
CA TYR A 90 7.11 3.84 -5.57
C TYR A 90 6.71 5.01 -4.68
N ASN A 91 6.77 4.81 -3.36
CA ASN A 91 6.45 5.82 -2.35
C ASN A 91 7.72 6.48 -1.83
N PHE A 92 7.68 7.81 -1.68
CA PHE A 92 8.69 8.61 -1.02
C PHE A 92 8.05 9.72 -0.18
N THR A 93 8.79 10.26 0.78
CA THR A 93 8.29 11.31 1.67
C THR A 93 9.33 12.42 1.82
N ASN A 94 8.87 13.67 1.71
CA ASN A 94 9.70 14.84 1.96
C ASN A 94 9.63 15.12 3.47
N LYS A 95 10.71 14.81 4.19
CA LYS A 95 10.91 15.02 5.64
C LYS A 95 10.34 13.91 6.54
N VAL A 96 11.07 12.81 6.64
CA VAL A 96 11.27 12.21 7.97
C VAL A 96 12.37 13.05 8.61
N ASP A 97 12.01 13.89 9.58
CA ASP A 97 13.02 14.55 10.42
C ASP A 97 13.97 13.44 10.91
N LYS A 98 15.29 13.55 10.65
CA LYS A 98 16.27 12.45 10.74
C LYS A 98 16.38 11.82 12.16
N SER A 99 15.64 12.38 13.13
CA SER A 99 15.58 11.93 14.52
C SER A 99 14.24 11.28 14.94
N ASP A 100 13.07 11.88 14.70
CA ASP A 100 11.74 11.33 15.13
C ASP A 100 10.54 12.12 14.53
N GLY A 101 10.52 12.40 13.22
CA GLY A 101 9.45 13.19 12.61
C GLY A 101 8.16 12.39 12.33
N PHE A 102 6.98 13.00 12.52
CA PHE A 102 5.71 12.44 12.03
C PHE A 102 5.57 12.68 10.53
N VAL A 103 5.22 11.64 9.77
CA VAL A 103 5.02 11.80 8.33
C VAL A 103 3.67 12.46 8.06
N ARG A 104 3.70 13.58 7.35
CA ARG A 104 2.49 14.33 6.99
C ARG A 104 2.10 14.17 5.53
N ALA A 105 3.06 13.86 4.68
CA ALA A 105 2.85 13.80 3.25
C ALA A 105 3.64 12.66 2.63
N ILE A 106 3.00 11.98 1.68
CA ILE A 106 3.56 10.89 0.89
C ILE A 106 3.33 11.21 -0.57
N TYR A 107 4.37 11.01 -1.35
CA TYR A 107 4.36 11.12 -2.79
C TYR A 107 4.53 9.71 -3.35
N THR A 108 3.69 9.37 -4.32
CA THR A 108 3.78 8.13 -5.06
C THR A 108 3.96 8.46 -6.52
N ILE A 109 4.92 7.79 -7.15
CA ILE A 109 5.02 7.72 -8.61
C ILE A 109 4.92 6.26 -9.02
N GLY A 110 4.37 5.99 -10.19
CA GLY A 110 4.15 4.62 -10.60
C GLY A 110 3.82 4.46 -12.06
N ALA A 111 3.53 3.22 -12.42
CA ALA A 111 3.04 2.84 -13.73
C ALA A 111 1.77 2.00 -13.57
N GLU A 112 0.84 2.15 -14.50
CA GLU A 112 -0.38 1.35 -14.58
C GLU A 112 -0.55 0.85 -16.00
N VAL A 113 -0.84 -0.45 -16.14
CA VAL A 113 -1.06 -1.13 -17.41
C VAL A 113 -2.39 -1.85 -17.38
N ASN A 114 -3.07 -1.88 -18.53
CA ASN A 114 -4.29 -2.66 -18.71
C ASN A 114 -3.93 -4.13 -18.96
N THR A 115 -4.52 -5.04 -18.21
CA THR A 115 -4.24 -6.49 -18.31
C THR A 115 -5.19 -7.21 -19.26
N LYS A 116 -6.22 -6.54 -19.82
CA LYS A 116 -7.12 -7.14 -20.83
C LYS A 116 -6.37 -7.53 -22.11
N SER A 117 -5.26 -6.86 -22.42
CA SER A 117 -4.45 -7.04 -23.64
C SER A 117 -3.42 -8.18 -23.56
N LYS A 118 -3.54 -9.10 -22.58
CA LYS A 118 -2.59 -10.17 -22.22
C LYS A 118 -1.32 -9.62 -21.54
N LEU A 119 -0.91 -10.22 -20.43
CA LEU A 119 0.32 -9.83 -19.70
C LEU A 119 1.61 -10.10 -20.49
N SER A 120 1.57 -11.01 -21.46
CA SER A 120 2.72 -11.43 -22.27
C SER A 120 3.21 -10.36 -23.26
N THR A 121 2.40 -9.36 -23.59
CA THR A 121 2.70 -8.29 -24.55
C THR A 121 3.29 -7.03 -23.92
N ILE A 122 3.53 -7.02 -22.60
CA ILE A 122 4.19 -5.87 -21.94
C ILE A 122 5.66 -5.73 -22.42
N PHE A 123 6.29 -6.84 -22.83
CA PHE A 123 7.69 -6.89 -23.29
C PHE A 123 7.91 -7.76 -24.54
N GLY A 124 6.87 -8.03 -25.32
CA GLY A 124 6.96 -8.85 -26.53
C GLY A 124 7.05 -8.00 -27.80
N ASP A 125 8.00 -8.32 -28.68
CA ASP A 125 8.11 -7.80 -30.06
C ASP A 125 8.29 -6.28 -30.25
N GLY A 126 8.79 -5.56 -29.24
CA GLY A 126 9.22 -4.17 -29.38
C GLY A 126 8.11 -3.12 -29.33
N ASP A 127 6.84 -3.53 -29.31
CA ASP A 127 5.68 -2.66 -29.14
C ASP A 127 5.19 -2.67 -27.68
N PHE A 128 4.95 -1.49 -27.11
CA PHE A 128 4.38 -1.37 -25.77
C PHE A 128 2.90 -1.78 -25.78
N SER A 129 2.46 -2.46 -24.72
CA SER A 129 1.03 -2.76 -24.52
C SER A 129 0.19 -1.49 -24.55
N GLU A 130 -0.95 -1.52 -25.22
CA GLU A 130 -1.93 -0.43 -25.15
C GLU A 130 -2.37 -0.16 -23.70
N ASP A 131 -2.74 1.09 -23.39
CA ASP A 131 -3.13 1.56 -22.04
C ASP A 131 -2.02 1.51 -20.96
N LEU A 132 -0.75 1.60 -21.36
CA LEU A 132 0.34 1.94 -20.44
C LEU A 132 0.29 3.43 -20.07
N GLY A 133 0.40 3.74 -18.78
CA GLY A 133 0.50 5.12 -18.31
C GLY A 133 1.26 5.27 -17.00
N ILE A 134 1.59 6.52 -16.70
CA ILE A 134 2.24 6.92 -15.45
C ILE A 134 1.19 7.33 -14.44
N THR A 135 1.41 6.97 -13.19
CA THR A 135 0.61 7.43 -12.06
C THR A 135 1.42 8.36 -11.17
N ALA A 136 0.77 9.40 -10.67
CA ALA A 136 1.30 10.27 -9.63
C ALA A 136 0.22 10.43 -8.55
N LYS A 137 0.60 10.36 -7.28
CA LYS A 137 -0.31 10.54 -6.16
C LYS A 137 0.36 11.33 -5.06
N PHE A 138 -0.38 12.28 -4.51
CA PHE A 138 0.00 13.02 -3.32
C PHE A 138 -1.01 12.71 -2.22
N THR A 139 -0.52 12.21 -1.09
CA THR A 139 -1.34 11.88 0.07
C THR A 139 -0.94 12.74 1.26
N LEU A 140 -1.90 13.47 1.81
CA LEU A 140 -1.78 14.22 3.06
C LEU A 140 -2.37 13.38 4.20
N LEU A 141 -1.51 12.97 5.13
CA LEU A 141 -1.91 12.27 6.35
C LEU A 141 -2.44 13.28 7.36
N GLY A 142 -3.63 12.98 7.89
CA GLY A 142 -4.22 13.80 8.93
C GLY A 142 -3.65 13.49 10.32
N LYS A 143 -4.20 14.15 11.32
CA LYS A 143 -3.88 13.88 12.73
C LYS A 143 -4.88 12.89 13.30
N GLY A 144 -4.58 11.61 13.17
CA GLY A 144 -5.30 10.56 13.90
C GLY A 144 -5.16 10.69 15.41
N PHE A 145 -5.88 9.84 16.13
CA PHE A 145 -5.79 9.75 17.59
C PHE A 145 -5.89 8.31 18.08
N VAL A 146 -5.35 8.08 19.27
CA VAL A 146 -5.47 6.82 20.01
C VAL A 146 -6.02 7.11 21.40
N LYS A 147 -7.08 6.40 21.81
CA LYS A 147 -7.68 6.52 23.15
C LYS A 147 -7.40 5.28 23.99
N PHE A 148 -7.07 5.51 25.26
CA PHE A 148 -6.76 4.52 26.28
C PHE A 148 -7.63 4.87 27.50
N TYR A 149 -8.73 4.17 27.74
CA TYR A 149 -9.58 4.39 28.93
C TYR A 149 -10.00 3.04 29.54
N GLU A 150 -10.20 2.96 30.85
CA GLU A 150 -10.71 1.73 31.47
C GLU A 150 -11.70 2.15 32.56
N GLY A 151 -12.97 1.74 32.42
CA GLY A 151 -14.04 2.10 33.36
C GLY A 151 -14.33 3.61 33.41
N LYS A 152 -14.38 4.18 34.62
CA LYS A 152 -14.73 5.59 34.90
C LYS A 152 -13.54 6.57 34.86
N GLN A 153 -12.31 6.10 34.62
CA GLN A 153 -11.13 6.95 34.61
C GLN A 153 -11.04 7.79 33.33
N THR A 154 -10.62 9.05 33.45
CA THR A 154 -10.36 9.90 32.29
C THR A 154 -9.14 9.38 31.51
N GLN A 155 -9.12 9.58 30.18
CA GLN A 155 -8.00 9.15 29.32
C GLN A 155 -6.63 9.66 29.85
N LYS A 156 -6.58 10.89 30.34
CA LYS A 156 -5.35 11.49 30.88
C LYS A 156 -4.84 10.72 32.11
N GLU A 157 -5.72 10.37 33.03
CA GLU A 157 -5.37 9.64 34.25
C GLU A 157 -4.94 8.21 33.97
N PHE A 158 -5.66 7.49 33.10
CA PHE A 158 -5.32 6.12 32.74
C PHE A 158 -3.96 6.03 32.04
N VAL A 159 -3.72 6.92 31.07
CA VAL A 159 -2.43 6.99 30.36
C VAL A 159 -1.30 7.30 31.34
N ALA A 160 -1.45 8.31 32.19
CA ALA A 160 -0.41 8.74 33.11
C ALA A 160 -0.10 7.70 34.21
N LYS A 161 -1.13 7.03 34.77
CA LYS A 161 -0.96 6.13 35.93
C LYS A 161 -0.65 4.68 35.56
N ARG A 162 -1.14 4.18 34.41
CA ARG A 162 -1.02 2.75 34.04
C ARG A 162 -0.19 2.50 32.80
N GLN A 163 -0.51 3.16 31.67
CA GLN A 163 0.13 2.84 30.40
C GLN A 163 1.56 3.40 30.31
N LYS A 164 1.75 4.67 30.69
CA LYS A 164 3.01 5.37 30.53
C LYS A 164 4.16 4.74 31.34
N PRO A 165 4.00 4.36 32.63
CA PRO A 165 5.06 3.68 33.38
C PRO A 165 5.49 2.34 32.75
N ILE A 166 4.52 1.54 32.29
CA ILE A 166 4.81 0.25 31.62
C ILE A 166 5.60 0.46 30.33
N VAL A 167 5.24 1.48 29.53
CA VAL A 167 5.95 1.76 28.28
C VAL A 167 7.35 2.33 28.54
N ILE A 168 7.53 3.19 29.55
CA ILE A 168 8.84 3.68 29.98
C ILE A 168 9.75 2.51 30.35
N GLU A 169 9.26 1.58 31.18
CA GLU A 169 10.05 0.41 31.61
C GLU A 169 10.45 -0.46 30.42
N LYS A 170 9.52 -0.71 29.51
CA LYS A 170 9.79 -1.45 28.27
C LYS A 170 10.82 -0.76 27.36
N ARG A 171 10.81 0.58 27.28
CA ARG A 171 11.84 1.32 26.54
C ARG A 171 13.21 1.19 27.18
N ASN A 172 13.30 1.24 28.51
CA ASN A 172 14.55 1.05 29.23
C ASN A 172 15.15 -0.33 28.93
N ILE A 173 14.35 -1.39 29.07
CA ILE A 173 14.76 -2.76 28.74
C ILE A 173 15.19 -2.87 27.26
N LEU A 174 14.42 -2.27 26.36
CA LEU A 174 14.72 -2.26 24.92
C LEU A 174 16.06 -1.56 24.63
N LEU A 175 16.34 -0.41 25.25
CA LEU A 175 17.61 0.31 25.06
C LEU A 175 18.80 -0.50 25.58
N CYS A 176 18.70 -1.08 26.78
CA CYS A 176 19.76 -1.92 27.34
C CYS A 176 20.06 -3.12 26.41
N TRP A 177 19.01 -3.77 25.89
CA TRP A 177 19.16 -4.87 24.95
C TRP A 177 19.79 -4.41 23.62
N LEU A 178 19.35 -3.28 23.07
CA LEU A 178 19.91 -2.73 21.83
C LEU A 178 21.37 -2.34 22.00
N GLU A 179 21.74 -1.70 23.11
CA GLU A 179 23.12 -1.32 23.40
C GLU A 179 24.04 -2.54 23.43
N ALA A 180 23.66 -3.60 24.14
CA ALA A 180 24.41 -4.85 24.18
C ALA A 180 24.56 -5.46 22.77
N LYS A 181 23.50 -5.42 21.97
CA LYS A 181 23.48 -5.96 20.61
C LYS A 181 24.33 -5.14 19.64
N ILE A 182 24.29 -3.81 19.73
CA ILE A 182 25.10 -2.89 18.94
C ILE A 182 26.59 -3.13 19.23
N LYS A 183 26.97 -3.21 20.52
CA LYS A 183 28.36 -3.49 20.93
C LYS A 183 28.84 -4.86 20.43
N ALA A 184 27.98 -5.88 20.49
CA ALA A 184 28.31 -7.20 19.96
C ALA A 184 28.48 -7.23 18.43
N ASP A 185 27.58 -6.56 17.68
CA ASP A 185 27.71 -6.41 16.23
C ASP A 185 28.96 -5.62 15.85
N GLU A 186 29.31 -4.55 16.59
CA GLU A 186 30.50 -3.74 16.36
C GLU A 186 31.77 -4.57 16.56
N LYS A 187 31.84 -5.31 17.68
CA LYS A 187 32.97 -6.19 17.96
C LYS A 187 33.18 -7.19 16.83
N ARG A 188 32.11 -7.87 16.37
CA ARG A 188 32.17 -8.82 15.25
C ARG A 188 32.71 -8.19 13.97
N PHE A 189 32.31 -6.96 13.67
CA PHE A 189 32.81 -6.23 12.50
C PHE A 189 34.29 -5.86 12.63
N LYS A 190 34.72 -5.36 13.79
CA LYS A 190 36.14 -5.05 14.06
C LYS A 190 37.00 -6.31 13.95
N ASP A 191 36.57 -7.41 14.58
CA ASP A 191 37.25 -8.70 14.53
C ASP A 191 37.34 -9.23 13.09
N SER A 192 36.29 -9.07 12.28
CA SER A 192 36.31 -9.50 10.88
C SER A 192 37.21 -8.64 10.01
N ILE A 193 37.17 -7.31 10.13
CA ILE A 193 37.87 -6.45 9.17
C ILE A 193 39.37 -6.36 9.42
N HIS A 194 39.80 -6.39 10.69
CA HIS A 194 41.22 -6.39 11.05
C HIS A 194 41.96 -7.65 10.58
N ALA A 195 41.23 -8.74 10.29
CA ALA A 195 41.81 -9.97 9.76
C ALA A 195 42.10 -9.92 8.24
N TYR A 196 41.48 -8.99 7.48
CA TYR A 196 41.49 -9.04 6.01
C TYR A 196 41.89 -7.75 5.31
N VAL A 197 41.82 -6.59 5.97
CA VAL A 197 42.10 -5.29 5.32
C VAL A 197 43.21 -4.55 6.06
N SER A 198 44.39 -4.49 5.43
CA SER A 198 45.55 -3.71 5.89
C SER A 198 45.60 -2.31 5.29
N ASP A 199 44.90 -2.07 4.18
CA ASP A 199 44.79 -0.77 3.52
C ASP A 199 43.91 0.20 4.32
N THR A 200 44.44 1.39 4.62
CA THR A 200 43.78 2.37 5.48
C THR A 200 42.56 3.04 4.83
N GLU A 201 42.55 3.21 3.52
CA GLU A 201 41.46 3.87 2.79
C GLU A 201 40.26 2.92 2.68
N LEU A 202 40.51 1.66 2.26
CA LEU A 202 39.49 0.62 2.21
C LEU A 202 38.90 0.31 3.59
N LEU A 203 39.72 0.33 4.64
CA LEU A 203 39.27 0.16 6.02
C LEU A 203 38.31 1.29 6.44
N GLN A 204 38.60 2.53 6.03
CA GLN A 204 37.77 3.68 6.36
C GLN A 204 36.44 3.66 5.58
N GLU A 205 36.46 3.29 4.30
CA GLU A 205 35.26 3.10 3.48
C GLU A 205 34.33 2.04 4.09
N ALA A 206 34.87 0.86 4.38
CA ALA A 206 34.11 -0.23 4.99
C ALA A 206 33.55 0.15 6.37
N ARG A 207 34.30 0.90 7.19
CA ARG A 207 33.80 1.46 8.46
C ARG A 207 32.63 2.40 8.19
N ASN A 208 32.77 3.35 7.27
CA ASN A 208 31.72 4.32 6.95
C ASN A 208 30.43 3.61 6.48
N GLU A 209 30.56 2.62 5.61
CA GLU A 209 29.44 1.80 5.14
C GLU A 209 28.77 1.02 6.28
N TYR A 210 29.57 0.32 7.09
CA TYR A 210 29.10 -0.45 8.23
C TYR A 210 28.35 0.43 9.25
N TYR A 211 28.95 1.52 9.69
CA TYR A 211 28.34 2.39 10.70
C TYR A 211 27.09 3.10 10.15
N GLY A 212 27.09 3.50 8.88
CA GLY A 212 25.91 4.03 8.20
C GLY A 212 24.74 3.05 8.21
N LYS A 213 24.98 1.79 7.82
CA LYS A 213 23.97 0.71 7.83
C LYS A 213 23.52 0.35 9.25
N THR A 214 24.44 0.32 10.21
CA THR A 214 24.17 -0.01 11.62
C THR A 214 23.26 1.04 12.26
N ILE A 215 23.52 2.32 12.05
CA ILE A 215 22.69 3.41 12.55
C ILE A 215 21.25 3.30 12.05
N ALA A 216 21.06 3.08 10.75
CA ALA A 216 19.73 2.92 10.17
C ALA A 216 19.01 1.69 10.75
N LYS A 217 19.68 0.52 10.71
CA LYS A 217 19.16 -0.76 11.22
C LYS A 217 18.64 -0.65 12.65
N TYR A 218 19.41 -0.09 13.56
CA TYR A 218 19.06 -0.08 14.98
C TYR A 218 17.99 0.94 15.34
N LYS A 219 17.89 2.06 14.60
CA LYS A 219 16.75 2.98 14.72
C LYS A 219 15.45 2.32 14.26
N ASP A 220 15.50 1.54 13.18
CA ASP A 220 14.34 0.80 12.67
C ASP A 220 13.87 -0.27 13.65
N ILE A 221 14.82 -1.02 14.24
CA ILE A 221 14.53 -2.03 15.26
C ILE A 221 13.89 -1.37 16.48
N TYR A 222 14.44 -0.26 16.99
CA TYR A 222 13.88 0.46 18.14
C TYR A 222 12.43 0.87 17.88
N ALA A 223 12.17 1.58 16.78
CA ALA A 223 10.83 2.06 16.45
C ALA A 223 9.85 0.91 16.17
N SER A 224 10.31 -0.18 15.53
CA SER A 224 9.48 -1.37 15.27
C SER A 224 9.06 -2.06 16.58
N ARG A 225 10.00 -2.28 17.50
CA ARG A 225 9.71 -2.89 18.81
C ARG A 225 8.81 -2.01 19.66
N GLU A 226 9.02 -0.69 19.61
CA GLU A 226 8.14 0.25 20.29
C GLU A 226 6.71 0.23 19.70
N SER A 227 6.57 0.10 18.38
CA SER A 227 5.26 -0.07 17.73
C SER A 227 4.53 -1.34 18.19
N GLU A 228 5.28 -2.45 18.38
CA GLU A 228 4.74 -3.73 18.87
C GLU A 228 4.18 -3.62 20.29
N PHE A 229 4.68 -2.67 21.11
CA PHE A 229 4.13 -2.47 22.45
C PHE A 229 2.67 -1.99 22.42
N LEU A 230 2.26 -1.24 21.39
CA LEU A 230 0.85 -0.89 21.19
C LEU A 230 0.02 -2.05 20.65
N GLU A 231 0.60 -2.91 19.82
CA GLU A 231 -0.11 -4.04 19.19
C GLU A 231 -0.32 -5.21 20.15
N LEU A 232 0.73 -5.66 20.85
CA LEU A 232 0.76 -6.92 21.62
C LEU A 232 -0.23 -6.98 22.78
N LYS A 233 -0.71 -5.84 23.27
CA LYS A 233 -1.65 -5.80 24.39
C LYS A 233 -3.00 -5.15 24.04
N LYS A 234 -3.24 -4.75 22.78
CA LYS A 234 -4.43 -3.98 22.34
C LYS A 234 -4.83 -2.92 23.38
N THR A 235 -3.85 -2.20 23.93
CA THR A 235 -4.08 -1.34 25.13
C THR A 235 -4.90 -0.10 24.83
N TYR A 236 -5.17 0.17 23.56
CA TYR A 236 -6.06 1.22 23.11
C TYR A 236 -7.48 0.67 22.88
N ASN A 237 -8.47 1.50 23.20
CA ASN A 237 -9.88 1.19 22.94
C ASN A 237 -10.38 1.72 21.62
N LEU A 238 -9.72 2.77 21.13
CA LEU A 238 -10.14 3.50 19.95
C LEU A 238 -8.89 4.01 19.22
N LEU A 239 -8.82 3.70 17.95
CA LEU A 239 -7.86 4.21 17.00
C LEU A 239 -8.66 4.84 15.87
N PHE A 240 -8.33 6.06 15.50
CA PHE A 240 -8.87 6.70 14.30
C PHE A 240 -7.74 7.40 13.56
N ASP A 241 -7.70 7.25 12.25
CA ASP A 241 -6.85 8.06 11.39
C ASP A 241 -7.51 8.26 10.03
N HIS A 242 -7.07 9.28 9.31
CA HIS A 242 -7.61 9.61 8.01
C HIS A 242 -6.56 10.31 7.14
N TRP A 243 -6.76 10.25 5.83
CA TRP A 243 -5.91 10.93 4.87
C TRP A 243 -6.69 11.36 3.64
N LEU A 244 -6.17 12.40 2.99
CA LEU A 244 -6.68 12.92 1.73
C LEU A 244 -5.62 12.66 0.65
N SER A 245 -6.03 12.16 -0.50
CA SER A 245 -5.15 11.91 -1.64
C SER A 245 -5.67 12.59 -2.90
N VAL A 246 -4.75 13.16 -3.66
CA VAL A 246 -4.97 13.56 -5.06
C VAL A 246 -4.16 12.60 -5.91
N ASN A 247 -4.79 11.97 -6.89
CA ASN A 247 -4.15 11.01 -7.78
C ASN A 247 -4.38 11.40 -9.24
N ALA A 248 -3.40 11.14 -10.09
CA ALA A 248 -3.46 11.33 -11.52
C ALA A 248 -2.91 10.09 -12.23
N TYR A 249 -3.54 9.72 -13.34
CA TYR A 249 -3.05 8.76 -14.31
C TYR A 249 -3.01 9.46 -15.67
N ILE A 250 -1.83 9.42 -16.29
CA ILE A 250 -1.58 10.00 -17.61
C ILE A 250 -1.16 8.85 -18.54
N PRO A 251 -1.96 8.53 -19.57
CA PRO A 251 -1.59 7.53 -20.56
C PRO A 251 -0.34 7.97 -21.32
N ILE A 252 0.64 7.07 -21.46
CA ILE A 252 1.81 7.26 -22.33
C ILE A 252 1.47 6.80 -23.74
N THR A 253 0.75 5.69 -23.85
CA THR A 253 0.30 5.11 -25.12
C THR A 253 -1.20 5.29 -25.28
N PRO A 254 -1.71 5.77 -26.43
CA PRO A 254 -3.15 5.77 -26.69
C PRO A 254 -3.67 4.34 -26.87
N THR A 255 -4.93 4.11 -26.54
CA THR A 255 -5.65 2.91 -27.03
C THR A 255 -6.13 3.17 -28.45
N THR A 256 -5.93 2.23 -29.36
CA THR A 256 -6.47 2.34 -30.72
C THR A 256 -7.65 1.39 -30.91
N TYR A 257 -8.76 1.92 -31.41
CA TYR A 257 -9.96 1.14 -31.71
C TYR A 257 -10.23 1.12 -33.20
N ASN A 258 -10.53 -0.06 -33.71
CA ASN A 258 -10.98 -0.25 -35.09
C ASN A 258 -12.49 -0.01 -35.16
N VAL A 259 -12.90 1.16 -35.64
CA VAL A 259 -14.31 1.58 -35.68
C VAL A 259 -14.84 1.67 -37.10
N PHE A 260 -16.07 1.18 -37.28
CA PHE A 260 -16.89 1.32 -38.48
C PHE A 260 -18.10 2.22 -38.14
N PRO A 261 -18.07 3.52 -38.50
CA PRO A 261 -19.20 4.42 -38.27
C PRO A 261 -20.52 3.91 -38.82
N THR A 262 -20.49 3.31 -40.00
CA THR A 262 -21.61 2.63 -40.66
C THR A 262 -21.15 1.30 -41.29
N LEU A 263 -22.07 0.41 -41.64
CA LEU A 263 -21.75 -0.92 -42.21
C LEU A 263 -21.09 -0.84 -43.59
N ASN A 264 -21.20 0.31 -44.25
CA ASN A 264 -20.64 0.58 -45.58
C ASN A 264 -19.46 1.58 -45.53
N SER A 265 -19.08 2.04 -44.33
CA SER A 265 -17.98 3.01 -44.17
C SER A 265 -16.62 2.33 -44.13
N LYS A 266 -15.57 3.08 -44.49
CA LYS A 266 -14.19 2.61 -44.34
C LYS A 266 -13.81 2.50 -42.86
N LYS A 267 -13.03 1.47 -42.51
CA LYS A 267 -12.36 1.33 -41.20
C LYS A 267 -11.69 2.65 -40.81
N SER A 268 -11.98 3.16 -39.61
CA SER A 268 -11.28 4.29 -39.02
C SER A 268 -10.59 3.85 -37.73
N ALA A 269 -9.28 4.12 -37.64
CA ALA A 269 -8.53 3.91 -36.41
C ALA A 269 -8.76 5.10 -35.47
N MET A 270 -9.58 4.89 -34.44
CA MET A 270 -9.91 5.91 -33.46
C MET A 270 -9.01 5.78 -32.23
N LYS A 271 -8.42 6.89 -31.78
CA LYS A 271 -7.53 6.91 -30.61
C LYS A 271 -8.26 7.40 -29.38
N SER A 272 -7.96 6.79 -28.24
CA SER A 272 -8.41 7.24 -26.92
C SER A 272 -7.22 7.50 -26.00
N TRP A 273 -7.31 8.59 -25.24
CA TRP A 273 -6.34 8.97 -24.21
C TRP A 273 -7.05 8.95 -22.85
N PRO A 274 -7.14 7.79 -22.19
CA PRO A 274 -7.94 7.62 -20.98
C PRO A 274 -7.20 8.18 -19.75
N TYR A 275 -7.11 9.49 -19.63
CA TYR A 275 -6.56 10.13 -18.43
C TYR A 275 -7.53 10.00 -17.25
N ARG A 276 -7.02 10.10 -16.01
CA ARG A 276 -7.84 10.11 -14.79
C ARG A 276 -7.22 11.03 -13.76
N ILE A 277 -8.02 11.89 -13.15
CA ILE A 277 -7.66 12.72 -12.00
C ILE A 277 -8.67 12.44 -10.91
N GLY A 278 -8.21 12.16 -9.69
CA GLY A 278 -9.04 11.78 -8.57
C GLY A 278 -8.73 12.55 -7.31
N LEU A 279 -9.76 12.75 -6.50
CA LEU A 279 -9.69 13.14 -5.10
C LEU A 279 -10.24 11.99 -4.27
N GLN A 280 -9.52 11.61 -3.22
CA GLN A 280 -9.88 10.49 -2.37
C GLN A 280 -9.68 10.84 -0.90
N TRP A 281 -10.71 10.64 -0.10
CA TRP A 281 -10.63 10.64 1.34
C TRP A 281 -10.71 9.21 1.86
N SER A 282 -9.89 8.86 2.84
CA SER A 282 -9.93 7.53 3.45
C SER A 282 -9.71 7.63 4.95
N PHE A 283 -10.23 6.66 5.68
CA PHE A 283 -10.06 6.56 7.12
C PHE A 283 -9.94 5.12 7.60
N ILE A 284 -9.31 4.96 8.75
CA ILE A 284 -9.35 3.75 9.56
C ILE A 284 -9.96 4.08 10.91
N PHE A 285 -10.73 3.15 11.43
CA PHE A 285 -11.33 3.20 12.75
C PHE A 285 -11.24 1.81 13.37
N GLU A 286 -10.53 1.67 14.47
CA GLU A 286 -10.42 0.40 15.18
C GLU A 286 -10.88 0.58 16.63
N SER A 287 -11.73 -0.33 17.08
CA SER A 287 -12.27 -0.33 18.43
C SER A 287 -12.42 -1.76 18.97
N ARG A 288 -12.90 -1.90 20.21
CA ARG A 288 -13.29 -3.21 20.77
C ARG A 288 -14.35 -3.95 19.95
N PHE A 289 -15.09 -3.22 19.11
CA PHE A 289 -16.15 -3.79 18.28
C PHE A 289 -15.66 -4.25 16.92
N GLY A 290 -14.39 -4.05 16.57
CA GLY A 290 -13.84 -4.43 15.27
C GLY A 290 -13.11 -3.27 14.60
N LYS A 291 -12.76 -3.48 13.33
CA LYS A 291 -11.99 -2.53 12.54
C LYS A 291 -12.74 -2.18 11.27
N LEU A 292 -12.86 -0.90 11.02
CA LEU A 292 -13.52 -0.31 9.87
C LEU A 292 -12.49 0.49 9.07
N PHE A 293 -12.43 0.23 7.78
CA PHE A 293 -11.77 1.08 6.81
C PHE A 293 -12.86 1.67 5.91
N GLY A 294 -12.73 2.94 5.59
CA GLY A 294 -13.63 3.62 4.67
C GLY A 294 -12.89 4.46 3.66
N ASN A 295 -13.46 4.55 2.47
CA ASN A 295 -12.91 5.26 1.34
C ASN A 295 -14.05 5.95 0.59
N ALA A 296 -13.86 7.22 0.27
CA ALA A 296 -14.73 7.99 -0.60
C ALA A 296 -13.87 8.68 -1.65
N SER A 297 -14.19 8.53 -2.93
CA SER A 297 -13.44 9.17 -4.00
C SER A 297 -14.33 9.71 -5.11
N VAL A 298 -13.83 10.75 -5.77
CA VAL A 298 -14.39 11.35 -6.97
C VAL A 298 -13.29 11.35 -8.02
N ASN A 299 -13.56 10.79 -9.19
CA ASN A 299 -12.59 10.69 -10.28
C ASN A 299 -13.17 11.32 -11.54
N PHE A 300 -12.47 12.28 -12.11
CA PHE A 300 -12.72 12.80 -13.44
C PHE A 300 -11.84 12.03 -14.43
N ALA A 301 -12.43 11.43 -15.46
CA ALA A 301 -11.70 10.58 -16.40
C ALA A 301 -12.14 10.78 -17.85
N GLY A 302 -11.18 10.68 -18.76
CA GLY A 302 -11.42 10.56 -20.18
C GLY A 302 -11.91 9.15 -20.52
N PHE A 303 -13.01 9.08 -21.26
CA PHE A 303 -13.71 7.85 -21.61
C PHE A 303 -14.10 7.85 -23.09
N ASN A 304 -14.66 6.75 -23.59
CA ASN A 304 -15.06 6.63 -24.98
C ASN A 304 -16.21 5.63 -25.18
N SER A 305 -16.86 5.70 -26.35
CA SER A 305 -17.99 4.85 -26.72
C SER A 305 -17.70 3.34 -26.65
N VAL A 306 -16.46 2.92 -26.90
CA VAL A 306 -16.07 1.49 -26.78
C VAL A 306 -16.08 1.05 -25.33
N LYS A 307 -15.44 1.81 -24.43
CA LYS A 307 -15.42 1.49 -22.98
C LYS A 307 -16.81 1.61 -22.34
N ALA A 308 -17.66 2.46 -22.90
CA ALA A 308 -19.05 2.62 -22.49
C ALA A 308 -19.98 1.51 -22.97
N ASP A 309 -19.49 0.59 -23.81
CA ASP A 309 -20.28 -0.47 -24.47
C ASP A 309 -21.47 0.09 -25.28
N THR A 310 -21.34 1.32 -25.80
CA THR A 310 -22.35 1.93 -26.68
C THR A 310 -22.12 1.55 -28.14
N LEU A 311 -20.93 1.03 -28.49
CA LEU A 311 -20.64 0.45 -29.79
C LEU A 311 -20.84 -1.06 -29.78
N LYS A 312 -21.44 -1.60 -30.85
CA LYS A 312 -21.58 -3.04 -31.00
C LYS A 312 -20.24 -3.64 -31.41
N LYS A 313 -19.71 -4.53 -30.59
CA LYS A 313 -18.58 -5.38 -30.99
C LYS A 313 -19.08 -6.38 -32.03
N LEU A 314 -18.48 -6.37 -33.21
CA LEU A 314 -18.81 -7.31 -34.28
C LEU A 314 -17.68 -8.29 -34.47
N ASP A 315 -18.04 -9.56 -34.51
CA ASP A 315 -17.23 -10.59 -35.14
C ASP A 315 -17.51 -10.63 -36.64
N TYR A 316 -16.74 -11.46 -37.32
CA TYR A 316 -16.82 -11.67 -38.76
C TYR A 316 -18.24 -12.05 -39.24
N ASP A 317 -18.85 -13.06 -38.62
CA ASP A 317 -20.15 -13.59 -39.05
C ASP A 317 -21.29 -12.59 -38.82
N SER A 318 -21.23 -11.84 -37.71
CA SER A 318 -22.20 -10.81 -37.37
C SER A 318 -22.12 -9.63 -38.34
N PHE A 319 -20.92 -9.21 -38.73
CA PHE A 319 -20.73 -8.13 -39.72
C PHE A 319 -21.32 -8.51 -41.09
N LYS A 320 -21.08 -9.74 -41.55
CA LYS A 320 -21.63 -10.24 -42.83
C LYS A 320 -23.15 -10.34 -42.82
N LYS A 321 -23.74 -10.90 -41.74
CA LYS A 321 -25.20 -11.04 -41.61
C LYS A 321 -25.93 -9.71 -41.59
N LEU A 322 -25.28 -8.65 -41.11
CA LEU A 322 -25.84 -7.30 -41.08
C LEU A 322 -25.74 -6.58 -42.45
N GLY A 323 -25.14 -7.20 -43.47
CA GLY A 323 -25.05 -6.64 -44.82
C GLY A 323 -23.81 -5.79 -45.08
N GLY A 324 -22.72 -6.01 -44.32
CA GLY A 324 -21.43 -5.37 -44.59
C GLY A 324 -20.85 -5.81 -45.94
N THR A 325 -20.41 -4.86 -46.77
CA THR A 325 -20.06 -5.09 -48.18
C THR A 325 -18.55 -5.03 -48.50
N ASP A 326 -17.68 -4.71 -47.53
CA ASP A 326 -16.23 -4.53 -47.76
C ASP A 326 -15.42 -5.83 -47.55
N SER A 327 -14.93 -6.41 -48.64
CA SER A 327 -14.16 -7.67 -48.69
C SER A 327 -12.69 -7.55 -48.25
N LEU A 328 -12.15 -6.33 -48.10
CA LEU A 328 -10.78 -6.09 -47.60
C LEU A 328 -10.77 -5.88 -46.08
N GLN A 329 -11.86 -5.33 -45.54
CA GLN A 329 -12.12 -5.24 -44.09
C GLN A 329 -12.48 -6.60 -43.46
N PHE A 330 -13.11 -7.48 -44.25
CA PHE A 330 -13.34 -8.90 -43.97
C PHE A 330 -12.08 -9.62 -43.46
N LEU A 331 -10.93 -9.38 -44.11
CA LEU A 331 -9.65 -10.02 -43.79
C LEU A 331 -9.04 -9.53 -42.46
N MET A 332 -9.40 -8.33 -42.00
CA MET A 332 -8.87 -7.75 -40.75
C MET A 332 -9.62 -8.20 -39.50
N LEU A 333 -10.93 -8.48 -39.61
CA LEU A 333 -11.72 -9.08 -38.51
C LEU A 333 -11.35 -10.55 -38.26
N VAL A 334 -10.92 -11.25 -39.30
CA VAL A 334 -10.49 -12.65 -39.24
C VAL A 334 -9.10 -12.79 -38.60
N ASN A 335 -8.24 -11.78 -38.74
CA ASN A 335 -6.80 -11.94 -38.47
C ASN A 335 -6.25 -11.43 -37.15
N ASN A 336 -6.91 -10.58 -36.32
CA ASN A 336 -6.55 -10.43 -34.89
C ASN A 336 -7.31 -9.38 -34.03
N ASP A 337 -8.18 -8.52 -34.57
CA ASP A 337 -8.85 -7.49 -33.73
C ASP A 337 -10.36 -7.42 -33.93
N ALA A 338 -11.10 -7.30 -32.83
CA ALA A 338 -12.53 -7.03 -32.89
C ALA A 338 -12.83 -5.64 -33.47
N GLY A 339 -13.79 -5.58 -34.38
CA GLY A 339 -14.31 -4.33 -34.92
C GLY A 339 -15.47 -3.79 -34.08
N TYR A 340 -15.56 -2.47 -33.98
CA TYR A 340 -16.67 -1.79 -33.31
C TYR A 340 -17.54 -1.05 -34.30
N TYR A 341 -18.85 -1.25 -34.21
CA TYR A 341 -19.83 -0.64 -35.09
C TYR A 341 -20.63 0.45 -34.37
N GLY A 342 -20.69 1.64 -34.97
CA GLY A 342 -21.47 2.80 -34.52
C GLY A 342 -20.64 4.08 -34.38
N VAL A 343 -21.25 5.11 -33.77
CA VAL A 343 -20.65 6.45 -33.63
C VAL A 343 -19.66 6.50 -32.47
N TYR A 344 -18.37 6.55 -32.79
CA TYR A 344 -17.32 6.71 -31.79
C TYR A 344 -17.24 8.15 -31.30
N ASN A 345 -17.32 8.33 -29.99
CA ASN A 345 -17.12 9.60 -29.32
C ASN A 345 -16.16 9.42 -28.14
N ASN A 346 -15.28 10.40 -27.94
CA ASN A 346 -14.56 10.58 -26.69
C ASN A 346 -15.38 11.54 -25.82
N PHE A 347 -15.48 11.26 -24.54
CA PHE A 347 -16.22 12.09 -23.59
C PHE A 347 -15.64 11.94 -22.20
N ASN A 348 -16.06 12.80 -21.27
CA ASN A 348 -15.57 12.77 -19.90
C ASN A 348 -16.63 12.21 -18.96
N THR A 349 -16.17 11.56 -17.89
CA THR A 349 -17.03 11.01 -16.85
C THR A 349 -16.59 11.49 -15.48
N ILE A 350 -17.54 11.69 -14.57
CA ILE A 350 -17.29 11.85 -13.14
C ILE A 350 -17.70 10.55 -12.46
N LYS A 351 -16.77 9.89 -11.77
CA LYS A 351 -17.02 8.65 -11.01
C LYS A 351 -16.94 8.91 -9.52
N TYR A 352 -18.06 8.69 -8.83
CA TYR A 352 -18.13 8.62 -7.38
C TYR A 352 -17.96 7.18 -6.92
N ARG A 353 -17.11 6.94 -5.92
CA ARG A 353 -16.89 5.60 -5.35
C ARG A 353 -16.85 5.69 -3.84
N LEU A 354 -17.66 4.85 -3.19
CA LEU A 354 -17.69 4.65 -1.75
C LEU A 354 -17.32 3.21 -1.45
N GLN A 355 -16.39 2.98 -0.53
CA GLN A 355 -16.00 1.65 -0.08
C GLN A 355 -15.93 1.61 1.45
N LEU A 356 -16.42 0.51 2.01
CA LEU A 356 -16.36 0.19 3.43
C LEU A 356 -15.85 -1.23 3.59
N ILE A 357 -14.84 -1.42 4.43
CA ILE A 357 -14.30 -2.72 4.80
C ILE A 357 -14.38 -2.89 6.30
N TYR A 358 -14.94 -4.00 6.76
CA TYR A 358 -15.10 -4.30 8.18
C TYR A 358 -14.50 -5.66 8.56
N PHE A 359 -13.69 -5.67 9.62
CA PHE A 359 -13.18 -6.87 10.28
C PHE A 359 -13.79 -6.98 11.68
N THR A 360 -14.27 -8.17 12.02
CA THR A 360 -14.87 -8.43 13.34
C THR A 360 -13.79 -8.43 14.42
N PRO A 361 -14.14 -8.25 15.71
CA PRO A 361 -13.13 -8.23 16.78
C PRO A 361 -12.46 -9.59 17.05
N TRP A 362 -12.99 -10.67 16.45
CA TRP A 362 -12.66 -12.06 16.73
C TRP A 362 -11.68 -12.59 15.68
N THR A 363 -11.68 -11.99 14.49
CA THR A 363 -10.75 -12.30 13.40
C THR A 363 -10.27 -11.05 12.69
N ASP A 364 -8.96 -10.93 12.58
CA ASP A 364 -8.29 -9.90 11.79
C ASP A 364 -7.90 -10.41 10.39
N ILE A 365 -8.26 -11.66 10.07
CA ILE A 365 -7.84 -12.37 8.87
C ILE A 365 -8.85 -12.14 7.75
N VAL A 366 -10.15 -12.26 8.05
CA VAL A 366 -11.23 -12.18 7.05
C VAL A 366 -12.16 -11.03 7.40
N GLY A 367 -12.44 -10.18 6.43
CA GLY A 367 -13.38 -9.07 6.54
C GLY A 367 -14.50 -9.13 5.51
N LEU A 368 -15.37 -8.14 5.55
CA LEU A 368 -16.42 -7.87 4.57
C LEU A 368 -16.17 -6.51 3.92
N SER A 369 -16.16 -6.46 2.59
CA SER A 369 -16.03 -5.24 1.80
C SER A 369 -17.33 -4.98 1.05
N ILE A 370 -17.79 -3.73 1.06
CA ILE A 370 -18.90 -3.25 0.23
C ILE A 370 -18.39 -2.03 -0.53
N VAL A 371 -18.59 -2.01 -1.84
CA VAL A 371 -18.30 -0.87 -2.72
C VAL A 371 -19.56 -0.45 -3.44
N TYR A 372 -19.78 0.85 -3.54
CA TYR A 372 -20.76 1.47 -4.42
C TYR A 372 -20.02 2.39 -5.40
N GLU A 373 -20.37 2.30 -6.67
CA GLU A 373 -19.87 3.19 -7.72
C GLU A 373 -21.02 3.81 -8.51
N ASP A 374 -20.90 5.10 -8.77
CA ASP A 374 -21.82 5.90 -9.58
C ASP A 374 -20.99 6.67 -10.61
N VAL A 375 -21.20 6.39 -11.89
CA VAL A 375 -20.52 7.11 -12.97
C VAL A 375 -21.54 8.03 -13.62
N GLU A 376 -21.16 9.28 -13.84
CA GLU A 376 -22.01 10.31 -14.41
C GLU A 376 -21.36 10.90 -15.66
N SER A 377 -22.14 10.93 -16.74
CA SER A 377 -21.88 11.68 -17.97
C SER A 377 -23.20 11.86 -18.75
N ASP A 378 -23.15 12.55 -19.88
CA ASP A 378 -24.34 12.76 -20.72
C ASP A 378 -24.88 11.48 -21.37
N ILE A 379 -24.01 10.50 -21.62
CA ILE A 379 -24.37 9.30 -22.41
C ILE A 379 -24.06 7.97 -21.70
N TYR A 380 -23.50 8.01 -20.50
CA TYR A 380 -23.08 6.82 -19.76
C TYR A 380 -23.24 7.04 -18.26
N ARG A 381 -24.19 6.31 -17.65
CA ARG A 381 -24.58 6.47 -16.23
C ARG A 381 -24.73 5.14 -15.47
N PRO A 382 -23.77 4.20 -15.55
CA PRO A 382 -23.89 2.97 -14.79
C PRO A 382 -23.75 3.21 -13.30
N LYS A 383 -24.48 2.41 -12.53
CA LYS A 383 -24.30 2.28 -11.09
C LYS A 383 -23.98 0.84 -10.75
N SER A 384 -23.00 0.64 -9.90
CA SER A 384 -22.47 -0.70 -9.60
C SER A 384 -22.33 -0.91 -8.09
N TYR A 385 -22.52 -2.16 -7.67
CA TYR A 385 -22.21 -2.61 -6.32
C TYR A 385 -21.18 -3.73 -6.38
N GLU A 386 -20.30 -3.78 -5.39
CA GLU A 386 -19.36 -4.87 -5.20
C GLU A 386 -19.43 -5.34 -3.76
N ILE A 387 -19.46 -6.66 -3.57
CA ILE A 387 -19.31 -7.30 -2.27
C ILE A 387 -18.06 -8.16 -2.34
N GLY A 388 -17.15 -7.96 -1.39
CA GLY A 388 -15.86 -8.66 -1.35
C GLY A 388 -15.56 -9.23 0.03
N LEU A 389 -14.65 -10.22 0.06
CA LEU A 389 -14.15 -10.84 1.29
C LEU A 389 -12.64 -10.59 1.38
N PRO A 390 -12.18 -9.45 1.91
CA PRO A 390 -10.75 -9.20 2.08
C PRO A 390 -10.15 -10.19 3.08
N VAL A 391 -9.12 -10.90 2.65
CA VAL A 391 -8.34 -11.87 3.39
C VAL A 391 -6.90 -11.37 3.54
N LYS A 392 -6.42 -11.38 4.78
CA LYS A 392 -5.03 -11.05 5.13
C LYS A 392 -4.25 -12.33 5.31
N ILE A 393 -3.25 -12.54 4.46
CA ILE A 393 -2.32 -13.65 4.60
C ILE A 393 -1.05 -13.09 5.23
N ALA A 394 -0.77 -13.53 6.46
CA ALA A 394 0.50 -13.22 7.12
C ALA A 394 1.63 -13.94 6.39
N GLY A 395 2.37 -13.22 5.54
CA GLY A 395 3.66 -13.71 5.04
C GLY A 395 4.72 -13.69 6.16
N LYS A 396 5.86 -14.36 5.93
CA LYS A 396 6.99 -14.38 6.88
C LYS A 396 7.47 -12.99 7.30
N GLU A 397 7.39 -12.01 6.41
CA GLU A 397 7.84 -10.64 6.67
C GLU A 397 6.83 -9.54 6.28
N LYS A 398 5.91 -9.82 5.34
CA LYS A 398 5.00 -8.82 4.78
C LYS A 398 3.61 -9.43 4.54
N PRO A 399 2.52 -8.74 4.89
CA PRO A 399 1.17 -9.22 4.64
C PRO A 399 0.85 -9.16 3.15
N ILE A 400 0.20 -10.20 2.64
CA ILE A 400 -0.44 -10.21 1.33
C ILE A 400 -1.93 -10.03 1.56
N ASN A 401 -2.55 -9.11 0.82
CA ASN A 401 -3.99 -8.89 0.89
C ASN A 401 -4.63 -9.42 -0.40
N ILE A 402 -5.65 -10.25 -0.24
CA ILE A 402 -6.43 -10.83 -1.34
C ILE A 402 -7.90 -10.52 -1.08
N GLN A 403 -8.61 -10.03 -2.08
CA GLN A 403 -10.05 -9.80 -1.98
C GLN A 403 -10.75 -10.46 -3.17
N PRO A 404 -11.25 -11.70 -3.05
CA PRO A 404 -12.29 -12.18 -3.93
C PRO A 404 -13.53 -11.28 -3.79
N PHE A 405 -14.20 -11.00 -4.90
CA PHE A 405 -15.40 -10.18 -4.91
C PHE A 405 -16.39 -10.62 -5.99
N VAL A 406 -17.63 -10.19 -5.79
CA VAL A 406 -18.70 -10.23 -6.79
C VAL A 406 -19.16 -8.79 -7.03
N ARG A 407 -19.14 -8.35 -8.27
CA ARG A 407 -19.57 -7.03 -8.72
C ARG A 407 -20.81 -7.17 -9.58
N VAL A 408 -21.83 -6.36 -9.34
CA VAL A 408 -23.00 -6.19 -10.21
C VAL A 408 -22.86 -4.83 -10.90
N PHE A 409 -22.66 -4.84 -12.21
CA PHE A 409 -22.58 -3.65 -13.04
C PHE A 409 -23.97 -3.19 -13.49
N ASP A 410 -24.21 -1.87 -13.54
CA ASP A 410 -25.44 -1.28 -14.08
C ASP A 410 -26.73 -1.89 -13.50
N PHE A 411 -26.84 -1.92 -12.16
CA PHE A 411 -27.98 -2.53 -11.47
C PHE A 411 -29.31 -1.78 -11.72
N LYS A 412 -29.24 -0.52 -12.17
CA LYS A 412 -30.42 0.28 -12.57
C LYS A 412 -30.84 0.09 -14.02
N ASN A 413 -30.12 -0.73 -14.80
CA ASN A 413 -30.43 -0.99 -16.20
C ASN A 413 -30.39 0.26 -17.09
N GLU A 414 -29.58 1.27 -16.74
CA GLU A 414 -29.48 2.52 -17.50
C GLU A 414 -28.61 2.36 -18.75
N VAL A 415 -27.58 1.51 -18.70
CA VAL A 415 -26.65 1.30 -19.82
C VAL A 415 -26.97 0.03 -20.62
N LYS A 416 -27.32 -1.05 -19.93
CA LYS A 416 -27.56 -2.38 -20.53
C LYS A 416 -28.93 -2.94 -20.13
N PRO A 417 -30.06 -2.32 -20.55
CA PRO A 417 -31.39 -2.75 -20.11
C PRO A 417 -31.77 -4.17 -20.55
N ASN A 418 -31.20 -4.65 -21.65
CA ASN A 418 -31.52 -5.96 -22.23
C ASN A 418 -30.60 -7.09 -21.73
N LYS A 419 -29.76 -6.83 -20.73
CA LYS A 419 -28.85 -7.83 -20.16
C LYS A 419 -29.41 -8.36 -18.85
N SER A 420 -29.36 -9.67 -18.69
CA SER A 420 -29.74 -10.33 -17.44
C SER A 420 -28.80 -9.93 -16.29
N LEU A 421 -29.22 -10.18 -15.05
CA LEU A 421 -28.37 -9.93 -13.88
C LEU A 421 -27.06 -10.73 -13.95
N GLU A 422 -27.11 -11.99 -14.40
CA GLU A 422 -25.95 -12.86 -14.56
C GLU A 422 -24.93 -12.28 -15.55
N GLU A 423 -25.39 -11.74 -16.69
CA GLU A 423 -24.53 -11.08 -17.68
C GLU A 423 -23.93 -9.75 -17.18
N LYS A 424 -24.46 -9.20 -16.10
CA LYS A 424 -23.98 -7.98 -15.43
C LYS A 424 -23.10 -8.28 -14.21
N MET A 425 -23.02 -9.55 -13.82
CA MET A 425 -22.20 -9.99 -12.70
C MET A 425 -20.77 -10.27 -13.14
N THR A 426 -19.81 -9.87 -12.32
CA THR A 426 -18.40 -10.19 -12.49
C THR A 426 -17.87 -10.75 -11.18
N ILE A 427 -17.27 -11.93 -11.25
CA ILE A 427 -16.51 -12.51 -10.14
C ILE A 427 -15.04 -12.19 -10.41
N GLY A 428 -14.35 -11.67 -9.42
CA GLY A 428 -12.95 -11.30 -9.57
C GLY A 428 -12.17 -11.39 -8.28
N VAL A 429 -10.89 -11.06 -8.39
CA VAL A 429 -9.97 -11.01 -7.26
C VAL A 429 -9.07 -9.79 -7.38
N THR A 430 -8.84 -9.12 -6.25
CA THR A 430 -7.80 -8.10 -6.13
C THR A 430 -6.69 -8.61 -5.24
N ILE A 431 -5.43 -8.39 -5.64
CA ILE A 431 -4.24 -8.83 -4.92
C ILE A 431 -3.30 -7.64 -4.72
N GLY A 432 -2.99 -7.32 -3.47
CA GLY A 432 -1.99 -6.32 -3.08
C GLY A 432 -0.70 -6.98 -2.58
N LEU A 433 0.41 -6.73 -3.26
CA LEU A 433 1.73 -7.31 -2.97
C LEU A 433 2.75 -6.22 -2.60
N PRO A 434 3.09 -6.08 -1.31
CA PRO A 434 4.23 -5.28 -0.89
C PRO A 434 5.53 -6.08 -0.99
N PHE A 435 6.53 -5.56 -1.71
CA PHE A 435 7.81 -6.24 -1.89
C PHE A 435 9.03 -5.50 -1.30
N SER A 436 8.87 -4.31 -0.73
CA SER A 436 9.94 -3.60 0.00
C SER A 436 9.68 -3.46 1.50
N SER A 437 10.58 -2.80 2.24
CA SER A 437 10.31 -2.35 3.61
C SER A 437 9.20 -1.30 3.64
N ILE A 438 8.64 -1.07 4.84
CA ILE A 438 7.83 0.11 5.14
C ILE A 438 8.69 1.36 4.82
N LEU A 439 8.03 2.44 4.39
CA LEU A 439 8.64 3.69 3.96
C LEU A 439 9.56 4.33 5.02
N TYR A 440 9.30 4.04 6.30
CA TYR A 440 9.82 4.77 7.46
C TYR A 440 11.08 4.19 8.09
#